data_AF-A0A2D6FJG3-F1
#
_entry.id   AF-A0A2D6FJG3-F1
#
_cell.length_a   1.000
_cell.length_b   1.000
_cell.length_c   1.000
_cell.angle_alpha   90.00
_cell.angle_beta   90.00
_cell.angle_gamma   90.00
#
_symmetry.space_group_name_H-M   'P 1'
#
loop_
_entity.id
_entity.type
_entity.pdbx_description
1 polymer ?
#
loop_
_entity_poly.entity_id
_entity_poly.type
_entity_poly.pdbx_seq_one_letter_code
_entity_poly.pdbx_strand_id
1 'polypeptide(L)'
;MTYFLLNLKGLFQKKWFIIFGLIFLLFFQLIYSFLFPVYGTEQNLQFISTNIPEIRQIYPLISSDYRIISTDTPSYLESAQNFSSEELGGRFTLARPLYPFLIFLTSIPFSFLSAPSLSLIFFLSILVNFILISLAVILFFFLLKNLFSLKVAWLSSVLLIFSPFVHNSIVQPLAEMLMIFAVALTAYFLYNYIKKPSIPKLIFYSLVIGVLMLGKMFFAISFFILLLAIYFKRYKEGIIFSIVHLIPLALWYLWVTQVWKINYHVMEIDYWQMGVWVFDIFRLPWQETAKVFLRAVPYFTTSLFYSFFCIPIIFSLIGLKRIVSKSKNIFYFGSIASFFLLGFLINLYAYRHTFLLFPVIYPTAILGIERVADLLRKQRSWFYPLFWILAIGLIILISNVNFYKVFNFDYFSIVHWSHWPIPSFLENIFKSISGHY
;
A
#
# COMPACT_ATOMS: atom_id res chain seq x y z
N MET A 1 26.00 23.20 25.30
CA MET A 1 25.47 21.89 24.85
C MET A 1 24.16 21.50 25.55
N THR A 2 24.08 21.55 26.89
CA THR A 2 22.88 21.19 27.67
C THR A 2 21.65 22.07 27.38
N TYR A 3 21.85 23.39 27.24
CA TYR A 3 20.78 24.34 26.88
C TYR A 3 20.24 24.11 25.45
N PHE A 4 21.13 23.79 24.51
CA PHE A 4 20.77 23.43 23.13
C PHE A 4 19.94 22.13 23.08
N LEU A 5 20.35 21.10 23.83
CA LEU A 5 19.61 19.83 23.94
C LEU A 5 18.24 19.99 24.62
N LEU A 6 18.12 20.88 25.62
CA LEU A 6 16.85 21.22 26.27
C LEU A 6 15.89 21.94 25.30
N ASN A 7 16.41 22.90 24.51
CA ASN A 7 15.61 23.59 23.49
C ASN A 7 15.18 22.64 22.37
N LEU A 8 16.05 21.73 21.92
CA LEU A 8 15.70 20.68 20.97
C LEU A 8 14.59 19.77 21.50
N LYS A 9 14.69 19.36 22.77
CA LYS A 9 13.64 18.55 23.42
C LYS A 9 12.30 19.28 23.50
N GLY A 10 12.31 20.60 23.76
CA GLY A 10 11.11 21.44 23.74
C GLY A 10 10.50 21.60 22.34
N LEU A 11 11.32 21.68 21.30
CA LEU A 11 10.86 21.71 19.90
C LEU A 11 10.24 20.37 19.48
N PHE A 12 10.84 19.23 19.83
CA PHE A 12 10.28 17.91 19.58
C PHE A 12 8.97 17.62 20.34
N GLN A 13 8.59 18.43 21.32
CA GLN A 13 7.26 18.35 21.94
C GLN A 13 6.17 19.02 21.09
N LYS A 14 6.54 19.97 20.21
CA LYS A 14 5.59 20.65 19.32
C LYS A 14 5.24 19.74 18.14
N LYS A 15 3.95 19.45 17.98
CA LYS A 15 3.43 18.58 16.90
C LYS A 15 3.90 19.03 15.51
N TRP A 16 3.90 20.34 15.23
CA TRP A 16 4.31 20.91 13.95
C TRP A 16 5.78 20.65 13.61
N PHE A 17 6.68 20.67 14.60
CA PHE A 17 8.10 20.41 14.36
C PHE A 17 8.34 18.95 13.95
N ILE A 18 7.63 18.01 14.58
CA ILE A 18 7.68 16.59 14.20
C ILE A 18 7.15 16.39 12.77
N ILE A 19 6.00 16.99 12.43
CA ILE A 19 5.43 16.90 11.08
C ILE A 19 6.42 17.45 10.06
N PHE A 20 6.98 18.64 10.33
CA PHE A 20 7.99 19.25 9.48
C PHE A 20 9.20 18.33 9.29
N GLY A 21 9.73 17.74 10.37
CA GLY A 21 10.85 16.81 10.30
C GLY A 21 10.56 15.57 9.46
N LEU A 22 9.35 14.98 9.56
CA LEU A 22 8.95 13.83 8.75
C LEU A 22 8.82 14.21 7.26
N ILE A 23 8.21 15.35 6.96
CA ILE A 23 8.09 15.84 5.57
C ILE A 23 9.47 16.15 4.98
N PHE A 24 10.37 16.75 5.76
CA PHE A 24 11.74 17.03 5.34
C PHE A 24 12.51 15.75 5.01
N LEU A 25 12.42 14.72 5.87
CA LEU A 25 13.03 13.41 5.60
C LEU A 25 12.44 12.73 4.36
N LEU A 26 11.13 12.87 4.14
CA LEU A 26 10.48 12.33 2.95
C LEU A 26 10.91 13.07 1.67
N PHE A 27 11.10 14.38 1.75
CA PHE A 27 11.64 15.17 0.64
C PHE A 27 13.09 14.77 0.32
N PHE A 28 13.90 14.54 1.35
CA PHE A 28 15.24 13.96 1.16
C PHE A 28 15.16 12.59 0.47
N GLN A 29 14.25 11.72 0.90
CA GLN A 29 14.05 10.41 0.26
C GLN A 29 13.60 10.55 -1.20
N LEU A 30 12.75 11.52 -1.53
CA LEU A 30 12.34 11.79 -2.90
C LEU A 30 13.55 12.10 -3.79
N ILE A 31 14.41 13.04 -3.37
CA ILE A 31 15.64 13.40 -4.09
C ILE A 31 16.55 12.17 -4.20
N TYR A 32 16.78 11.47 -3.10
CA TYR A 32 17.60 10.26 -3.06
C TYR A 32 17.09 9.20 -4.06
N SER A 33 15.77 9.01 -4.14
CA SER A 33 15.13 8.03 -5.03
C SER A 33 15.27 8.37 -6.51
N PHE A 34 15.42 9.64 -6.86
CA PHE A 34 15.73 10.05 -8.23
C PHE A 34 17.21 9.88 -8.58
N LEU A 35 18.10 10.16 -7.63
CA LEU A 35 19.55 10.00 -7.82
C LEU A 35 19.99 8.53 -7.85
N PHE A 36 19.31 7.67 -7.08
CA PHE A 36 19.63 6.25 -6.94
C PHE A 36 18.37 5.40 -7.18
N PRO A 37 17.89 5.29 -8.43
CA PRO A 37 16.65 4.57 -8.73
C PRO A 37 16.74 3.07 -8.42
N VAL A 38 15.61 2.49 -7.98
CA VAL A 38 15.58 1.14 -7.42
C VAL A 38 15.93 0.06 -8.44
N TYR A 39 15.50 0.11 -9.70
CA TYR A 39 15.98 -0.72 -10.83
C TYR A 39 15.53 -0.09 -12.14
N GLY A 40 15.94 -0.66 -13.27
CA GLY A 40 15.25 -0.51 -14.55
C GLY A 40 15.82 -1.53 -15.52
N THR A 41 15.00 -2.46 -16.01
CA THR A 41 15.43 -3.34 -17.09
C THR A 41 15.37 -2.55 -18.40
N GLU A 42 16.42 -2.63 -19.23
CA GLU A 42 16.40 -2.00 -20.56
C GLU A 42 15.24 -2.50 -21.42
N GLN A 43 14.77 -3.72 -21.17
CA GLN A 43 13.61 -4.32 -21.83
C GLN A 43 12.30 -3.56 -21.55
N ASN A 44 12.05 -3.14 -20.30
CA ASN A 44 10.86 -2.35 -19.97
C ASN A 44 10.95 -0.96 -20.59
N LEU A 45 12.13 -0.36 -20.61
CA LEU A 45 12.36 0.91 -21.30
C LEU A 45 12.06 0.77 -22.80
N GLN A 46 12.58 -0.26 -23.46
CA GLN A 46 12.31 -0.50 -24.88
C GLN A 46 10.81 -0.67 -25.12
N PHE A 47 10.13 -1.54 -24.38
CA PHE A 47 8.68 -1.74 -24.51
C PHE A 47 7.88 -0.45 -24.31
N ILE A 48 8.15 0.29 -23.23
CA ILE A 48 7.44 1.54 -22.92
C ILE A 48 7.73 2.59 -23.99
N SER A 49 8.97 2.72 -24.41
CA SER A 49 9.39 3.75 -25.35
C SER A 49 8.95 3.49 -26.79
N THR A 50 8.66 2.24 -27.14
CA THR A 50 8.05 1.87 -28.42
C THR A 50 6.55 2.16 -28.43
N ASN A 51 5.87 1.98 -27.30
CA ASN A 51 4.42 2.20 -27.19
C ASN A 51 4.03 3.65 -26.88
N ILE A 52 4.89 4.39 -26.16
CA ILE A 52 4.71 5.83 -25.85
C ILE A 52 6.06 6.54 -26.03
N PRO A 53 6.39 7.00 -27.24
CA PRO A 53 7.65 7.67 -27.54
C PRO A 53 7.88 8.93 -26.70
N GLU A 54 6.81 9.63 -26.30
CA GLU A 54 6.86 10.86 -25.52
C GLU A 54 7.46 10.66 -24.13
N ILE A 55 7.39 9.44 -23.57
CA ILE A 55 8.06 9.10 -22.31
C ILE A 55 9.58 9.27 -22.41
N ARG A 56 10.17 9.18 -23.62
CA ARG A 56 11.60 9.44 -23.83
C ARG A 56 12.02 10.86 -23.42
N GLN A 57 11.10 11.81 -23.46
CA GLN A 57 11.36 13.21 -23.10
C GLN A 57 11.40 13.42 -21.58
N ILE A 58 10.83 12.52 -20.78
CA ILE A 58 10.83 12.59 -19.32
C ILE A 58 12.18 12.13 -18.75
N TYR A 59 12.84 11.16 -19.38
CA TYR A 59 14.12 10.60 -18.91
C TYR A 59 15.28 11.60 -18.75
N PRO A 60 15.58 12.49 -19.71
CA PRO A 60 16.70 13.41 -19.58
C PRO A 60 16.51 14.47 -18.48
N LEU A 61 15.30 14.63 -17.92
CA LEU A 61 15.01 15.67 -16.92
C LEU A 61 15.48 15.30 -15.50
N ILE A 62 15.82 14.04 -15.22
CA ILE A 62 15.93 13.55 -13.85
C ILE A 62 17.28 12.89 -13.56
N SER A 63 17.68 11.89 -14.35
CA SER A 63 18.98 11.20 -14.25
C SER A 63 19.16 10.32 -15.49
N SER A 64 20.40 10.17 -15.97
CA SER A 64 20.73 9.24 -17.05
C SER A 64 20.34 7.79 -16.72
N ASP A 65 20.25 7.47 -15.43
CA ASP A 65 20.04 6.12 -14.91
C ASP A 65 18.59 5.90 -14.45
N TYR A 66 17.77 6.97 -14.37
CA TYR A 66 16.35 6.83 -14.03
C TYR A 66 15.60 6.12 -15.15
N ARG A 67 14.80 5.12 -14.79
CA ARG A 67 13.98 4.32 -15.70
C ARG A 67 12.58 4.20 -15.12
N ILE A 68 11.54 4.31 -15.95
CA ILE A 68 10.19 3.95 -15.57
C ILE A 68 10.14 2.43 -15.57
N ILE A 69 9.81 1.86 -14.42
CA ILE A 69 10.00 0.43 -14.17
C ILE A 69 8.70 -0.32 -14.46
N SER A 70 7.57 0.30 -14.15
CA SER A 70 6.26 -0.34 -14.26
C SER A 70 5.63 -0.12 -15.62
N THR A 71 5.07 -1.19 -16.17
CA THR A 71 4.23 -1.19 -17.36
C THR A 71 2.91 -0.44 -17.15
N ASP A 72 2.49 -0.23 -15.90
CA ASP A 72 1.23 0.45 -15.56
C ASP A 72 1.36 1.98 -15.63
N THR A 73 2.57 2.51 -15.44
CA THR A 73 2.85 3.96 -15.42
C THR A 73 2.36 4.68 -16.70
N PRO A 74 2.72 4.22 -17.91
CA PRO A 74 2.14 4.67 -19.18
C PRO A 74 0.63 4.90 -19.13
N SER A 75 -0.12 3.86 -18.75
CA SER A 75 -1.59 3.88 -18.75
C SER A 75 -2.14 4.89 -17.75
N TYR A 76 -1.54 5.02 -16.56
CA TYR A 76 -1.99 6.02 -15.59
C TYR A 76 -1.74 7.46 -16.04
N LEU A 77 -0.59 7.72 -16.68
CA LEU A 77 -0.26 9.06 -17.18
C LEU A 77 -1.18 9.47 -18.33
N GLU A 78 -1.41 8.58 -19.30
CA GLU A 78 -2.34 8.84 -20.41
C GLU A 78 -3.77 9.06 -19.90
N SER A 79 -4.24 8.17 -19.00
CA SER A 79 -5.59 8.28 -18.42
C SER A 79 -5.76 9.59 -17.63
N ALA A 80 -4.70 10.09 -17.00
CA ALA A 80 -4.73 11.36 -16.27
C ALA A 80 -4.68 12.57 -17.20
N GLN A 81 -3.87 12.52 -18.26
CA GLN A 81 -3.76 13.60 -19.25
C GLN A 81 -5.10 13.85 -19.91
N ASN A 82 -5.81 12.77 -20.24
CA ASN A 82 -7.04 12.82 -21.01
C ASN A 82 -8.19 12.12 -20.29
N PHE A 83 -8.50 12.58 -19.08
CA PHE A 83 -9.57 12.03 -18.27
C PHE A 83 -10.95 12.42 -18.82
N SER A 84 -11.37 11.78 -19.92
CA SER A 84 -12.62 12.06 -20.64
C SER A 84 -13.33 10.76 -21.06
N SER A 85 -14.63 10.84 -21.33
CA SER A 85 -15.42 9.68 -21.78
C SER A 85 -14.99 9.14 -23.14
N GLU A 86 -14.54 10.02 -24.04
CA GLU A 86 -14.16 9.66 -25.41
C GLU A 86 -12.85 8.87 -25.45
N GLU A 87 -11.88 9.24 -24.62
CA GLU A 87 -10.57 8.58 -24.58
C GLU A 87 -10.57 7.31 -23.72
N LEU A 88 -11.36 7.31 -22.64
CA LEU A 88 -11.53 6.12 -21.80
C LEU A 88 -12.42 5.06 -22.46
N GLY A 89 -13.27 5.43 -23.42
CA GLY A 89 -14.16 4.51 -24.14
C GLY A 89 -13.44 3.58 -25.13
N GLY A 90 -12.21 3.92 -25.55
CA GLY A 90 -11.42 3.14 -26.52
C GLY A 90 -10.26 2.33 -25.93
N ARG A 91 -9.93 2.48 -24.64
CA ARG A 91 -8.77 1.83 -24.01
C ARG A 91 -9.18 0.96 -22.82
N PHE A 92 -8.63 -0.27 -22.82
CA PHE A 92 -8.83 -1.26 -21.77
C PHE A 92 -8.30 -0.73 -20.43
N THR A 93 -9.06 -0.94 -19.36
CA THR A 93 -8.68 -0.78 -17.93
C THR A 93 -8.99 0.55 -17.23
N LEU A 94 -10.28 0.90 -17.18
CA LEU A 94 -10.89 1.78 -16.16
C LEU A 94 -10.87 1.20 -14.73
N ALA A 95 -10.00 0.23 -14.44
CA ALA A 95 -10.06 -0.58 -13.22
C ALA A 95 -9.67 0.19 -11.93
N ARG A 96 -8.99 1.33 -12.06
CA ARG A 96 -8.38 2.09 -10.95
C ARG A 96 -8.48 3.61 -11.14
N PRO A 97 -9.68 4.16 -11.32
CA PRO A 97 -9.89 5.55 -11.74
C PRO A 97 -9.39 6.59 -10.75
N LEU A 98 -9.36 6.29 -9.45
CA LEU A 98 -9.08 7.34 -8.45
C LEU A 98 -7.67 7.91 -8.60
N TYR A 99 -6.66 7.09 -8.90
CA TYR A 99 -5.29 7.60 -9.00
C TYR A 99 -5.09 8.54 -10.21
N PRO A 100 -5.44 8.16 -11.46
CA PRO A 100 -5.45 9.08 -12.59
C PRO A 100 -6.35 10.29 -12.38
N PHE A 101 -7.52 10.10 -11.75
CA PHE A 101 -8.43 11.21 -11.43
C PHE A 101 -7.79 12.23 -10.48
N LEU A 102 -7.07 11.78 -9.45
CA LEU A 102 -6.34 12.68 -8.55
C LEU A 102 -5.28 13.49 -9.31
N ILE A 103 -4.55 12.85 -10.23
CA ILE A 103 -3.57 13.53 -11.07
C ILE A 103 -4.24 14.57 -11.97
N PHE A 104 -5.33 14.19 -12.64
CA PHE A 104 -6.15 15.09 -13.45
C PHE A 104 -6.67 16.29 -12.64
N LEU A 105 -7.22 16.06 -11.44
CA LEU A 105 -7.65 17.16 -10.57
C LEU A 105 -6.50 18.09 -10.22
N THR A 106 -5.30 17.56 -9.99
CA THR A 106 -4.11 18.39 -9.76
C THR A 106 -3.63 19.13 -11.01
N SER A 107 -4.00 18.70 -12.22
CA SER A 107 -3.62 19.39 -13.46
C SER A 107 -4.55 20.54 -13.85
N ILE A 108 -5.82 20.54 -13.40
CA ILE A 108 -6.81 21.60 -13.72
C ILE A 108 -6.27 23.02 -13.42
N PRO A 109 -5.61 23.31 -12.29
CA PRO A 109 -5.07 24.65 -12.05
C PRO A 109 -3.94 25.03 -13.03
N PHE A 110 -3.22 24.04 -13.56
CA PHE A 110 -2.08 24.26 -14.47
C PHE A 110 -2.50 24.31 -15.94
N SER A 111 -3.66 23.75 -16.30
CA SER A 111 -4.16 23.81 -17.68
C SER A 111 -4.48 25.23 -18.14
N PHE A 112 -4.65 26.18 -17.20
CA PHE A 112 -4.78 27.61 -17.52
C PHE A 112 -3.45 28.24 -17.96
N LEU A 113 -2.30 27.66 -17.60
CA LEU A 113 -0.97 28.21 -17.88
C LEU A 113 -0.31 27.53 -19.07
N SER A 114 -0.59 26.25 -19.32
CA SER A 114 -0.01 25.48 -20.40
C SER A 114 -0.91 24.30 -20.77
N ALA A 115 -0.92 23.91 -22.05
CA ALA A 115 -1.57 22.67 -22.45
C ALA A 115 -0.96 21.48 -21.68
N PRO A 116 -1.77 20.50 -21.23
CA PRO A 116 -1.28 19.37 -20.46
C PRO A 116 -0.33 18.52 -21.30
N SER A 117 0.97 18.63 -21.03
CA SER A 117 2.00 17.76 -21.60
C SER A 117 2.22 16.54 -20.71
N LEU A 118 2.66 15.43 -21.29
CA LEU A 118 2.96 14.21 -20.53
C LEU A 118 4.00 14.46 -19.41
N SER A 119 4.98 15.34 -19.65
CA SER A 119 5.98 15.74 -18.64
C SER A 119 5.37 16.49 -17.46
N LEU A 120 4.41 17.39 -17.72
CA LEU A 120 3.68 18.08 -16.65
C LEU A 120 2.84 17.09 -15.85
N ILE A 121 2.10 16.20 -16.52
CA ILE A 121 1.28 15.16 -15.87
C ILE A 121 2.16 14.22 -15.04
N PHE A 122 3.35 13.85 -15.54
CA PHE A 122 4.33 13.09 -14.77
C PHE A 122 4.76 13.84 -13.51
N PHE A 123 5.17 15.11 -13.61
CA PHE A 123 5.53 15.91 -12.43
C PHE A 123 4.39 15.98 -11.40
N LEU A 124 3.16 16.21 -11.87
CA LEU A 124 1.98 16.25 -11.02
C LEU A 124 1.69 14.89 -10.37
N SER A 125 1.95 13.77 -11.05
CA SER A 125 1.82 12.44 -10.46
C SER A 125 2.82 12.20 -9.32
N ILE A 126 4.06 12.69 -9.46
CA ILE A 126 5.06 12.65 -8.38
C ILE A 126 4.63 13.54 -7.21
N LEU A 127 4.05 14.70 -7.50
CA LEU A 127 3.48 15.57 -6.46
C LEU A 127 2.33 14.86 -5.71
N VAL A 128 1.41 14.21 -6.43
CA VAL A 128 0.33 13.42 -5.83
C VAL A 128 0.89 12.30 -4.95
N ASN A 129 1.90 11.56 -5.44
CA ASN A 129 2.59 10.54 -4.64
C ASN A 129 3.17 11.12 -3.36
N PHE A 130 3.89 12.24 -3.46
CA PHE A 130 4.50 12.93 -2.33
C PHE A 130 3.47 13.39 -1.30
N ILE A 131 2.31 13.90 -1.74
CA ILE A 131 1.20 14.28 -0.86
C ILE A 131 0.61 13.04 -0.17
N LEU A 132 0.30 11.99 -0.93
CA LEU A 132 -0.30 10.76 -0.39
C LEU A 132 0.60 10.12 0.67
N ILE A 133 1.91 9.97 0.40
CA ILE A 133 2.84 9.38 1.35
C ILE A 133 3.13 10.30 2.53
N SER A 134 3.15 11.63 2.35
CA SER A 134 3.23 12.58 3.47
C SER A 134 2.07 12.40 4.43
N LEU A 135 0.84 12.36 3.90
CA LEU A 135 -0.37 12.14 4.71
C LEU A 135 -0.34 10.76 5.38
N ALA A 136 0.07 9.72 4.66
CA ALA A 136 0.18 8.37 5.20
C ALA A 136 1.16 8.30 6.37
N VAL A 137 2.36 8.87 6.23
CA VAL A 137 3.40 8.93 7.27
C VAL A 137 2.91 9.71 8.49
N ILE A 138 2.22 10.83 8.30
CA ILE A 138 1.65 11.62 9.40
C ILE A 138 0.57 10.84 10.16
N LEU A 139 -0.36 10.20 9.43
CA LEU A 139 -1.41 9.36 10.02
C LEU A 139 -0.81 8.17 10.77
N PHE A 140 0.20 7.54 10.17
CA PHE A 140 0.96 6.44 10.75
C PHE A 140 1.64 6.86 12.06
N PHE A 141 2.32 8.01 12.05
CA PHE A 141 2.94 8.59 13.24
C PHE A 141 1.91 8.81 14.35
N PHE A 142 0.77 9.44 14.05
CA PHE A 142 -0.26 9.69 15.05
C PHE A 142 -0.89 8.42 15.60
N LEU A 143 -1.14 7.43 14.73
CA LEU A 143 -1.62 6.11 15.12
C LEU A 143 -0.66 5.46 16.11
N LEU A 144 0.62 5.36 15.77
CA LEU A 144 1.63 4.72 16.61
C LEU A 144 1.91 5.49 17.88
N LYS A 145 1.88 6.84 17.85
CA LYS A 145 2.06 7.68 19.04
C LYS A 145 0.96 7.40 20.07
N ASN A 146 -0.27 7.20 19.59
CA ASN A 146 -1.42 6.91 20.45
C ASN A 146 -1.44 5.46 20.97
N LEU A 147 -0.85 4.52 20.22
CA LEU A 147 -0.80 3.11 20.60
C LEU A 147 0.38 2.77 21.51
N PHE A 148 1.56 3.31 21.21
CA PHE A 148 2.84 3.00 21.82
C PHE A 148 3.43 4.24 22.52
N SER A 149 4.54 4.77 22.02
CA SER A 149 5.25 5.94 22.57
C SER A 149 5.68 6.88 21.46
N LEU A 150 6.04 8.13 21.82
CA LEU A 150 6.54 9.12 20.86
C LEU A 150 7.77 8.62 20.09
N LYS A 151 8.69 7.95 20.80
CA LYS A 151 9.92 7.38 20.22
C LYS A 151 9.60 6.29 19.20
N VAL A 152 8.72 5.33 19.56
CA VAL A 152 8.32 4.24 18.66
C VAL A 152 7.66 4.80 17.41
N ALA A 153 6.77 5.78 17.57
CA ALA A 153 6.07 6.42 16.46
C ALA A 153 7.03 7.12 15.50
N TRP A 154 7.95 7.94 16.04
CA TRP A 154 8.94 8.67 15.25
C TRP A 154 9.81 7.70 14.46
N LEU A 155 10.46 6.74 15.14
CA LEU A 155 11.40 5.83 14.48
C LEU A 155 10.72 4.89 13.49
N SER A 156 9.51 4.42 13.79
CA SER A 156 8.74 3.59 12.84
C SER A 156 8.36 4.39 11.59
N SER A 157 8.06 5.69 11.73
CA SER A 157 7.77 6.57 10.60
C SER A 157 9.01 6.84 9.77
N VAL A 158 10.17 7.00 10.41
CA VAL A 158 11.47 7.08 9.72
C VAL A 158 11.75 5.81 8.93
N LEU A 159 11.54 4.62 9.52
CA LEU A 159 11.72 3.35 8.81
C LEU A 159 10.74 3.18 7.63
N LEU A 160 9.51 3.68 7.75
CA LEU A 160 8.55 3.70 6.64
C LEU A 160 9.04 4.61 5.50
N ILE A 161 9.50 5.83 5.81
CA ILE A 161 10.05 6.78 4.83
C ILE A 161 11.20 6.13 4.05
N PHE A 162 12.15 5.52 4.76
CA PHE A 162 13.34 4.91 4.15
C PHE A 162 13.13 3.46 3.68
N SER A 163 11.87 3.02 3.54
CA SER A 163 11.57 1.66 3.09
C SER A 163 11.84 1.47 1.60
N PRO A 164 12.17 0.24 1.14
CA PRO A 164 12.37 -0.04 -0.29
C PRO A 164 11.11 0.29 -1.12
N PHE A 165 9.94 0.12 -0.50
CA PHE A 165 8.67 0.41 -1.15
C PHE A 165 8.49 1.90 -1.40
N VAL A 166 8.74 2.76 -0.41
CA VAL A 166 8.66 4.22 -0.60
C VAL A 166 9.74 4.67 -1.57
N HIS A 167 10.96 4.17 -1.45
CA HIS A 167 12.06 4.47 -2.36
C HIS A 167 11.69 4.22 -3.83
N ASN A 168 11.08 3.07 -4.14
CA ASN A 168 10.66 2.77 -5.50
C ASN A 168 9.43 3.58 -5.94
N SER A 169 8.36 3.55 -5.13
CA SER A 169 7.06 4.05 -5.58
C SER A 169 6.93 5.57 -5.52
N ILE A 170 7.78 6.29 -4.76
CA ILE A 170 7.62 7.75 -4.60
C ILE A 170 7.97 8.48 -5.91
N VAL A 171 8.88 7.90 -6.69
CA VAL A 171 9.35 8.41 -7.99
C VAL A 171 8.68 7.73 -9.18
N GLN A 172 7.69 6.85 -8.98
CA GLN A 172 7.00 6.13 -10.04
C GLN A 172 5.50 6.49 -10.01
N PRO A 173 4.88 6.92 -11.12
CA PRO A 173 3.45 7.23 -11.21
C PRO A 173 2.58 5.98 -11.03
N LEU A 174 2.36 5.58 -9.78
CA LEU A 174 1.84 4.29 -9.39
C LEU A 174 0.77 4.43 -8.31
N ALA A 175 -0.34 3.69 -8.47
CA ALA A 175 -1.41 3.61 -7.48
C ALA A 175 -0.95 3.01 -6.14
N GLU A 176 0.26 2.46 -6.08
CA GLU A 176 0.96 1.94 -4.91
C GLU A 176 0.98 2.92 -3.72
N MET A 177 1.18 4.22 -3.98
CA MET A 177 1.19 5.23 -2.91
C MET A 177 -0.19 5.46 -2.30
N LEU A 178 -1.23 5.35 -3.12
CA LEU A 178 -2.61 5.38 -2.66
C LEU A 178 -2.91 4.19 -1.73
N MET A 179 -2.26 3.04 -1.94
CA MET A 179 -2.42 1.86 -1.07
C MET A 179 -1.89 2.09 0.34
N ILE A 180 -0.67 2.63 0.45
CA ILE A 180 -0.07 2.94 1.77
C ILE A 180 -0.94 3.94 2.51
N PHE A 181 -1.38 5.00 1.81
CA PHE A 181 -2.29 5.98 2.36
C PHE A 181 -3.60 5.34 2.84
N ALA A 182 -4.23 4.48 2.03
CA ALA A 182 -5.46 3.81 2.39
C ALA A 182 -5.32 2.93 3.65
N VAL A 183 -4.21 2.19 3.79
CA VAL A 183 -3.93 1.36 4.97
C VAL A 183 -3.73 2.23 6.21
N ALA A 184 -2.89 3.26 6.13
CA ALA A 184 -2.63 4.15 7.25
C ALA A 184 -3.90 4.88 7.70
N LEU A 185 -4.70 5.38 6.75
CA LEU A 185 -5.96 6.05 7.01
C LEU A 185 -6.99 5.11 7.64
N THR A 186 -7.16 3.91 7.08
CA THR A 186 -8.13 2.93 7.60
C THR A 186 -7.77 2.48 9.01
N ALA A 187 -6.50 2.20 9.28
CA ALA A 187 -6.04 1.85 10.61
C ALA A 187 -6.25 3.00 11.61
N TYR A 188 -6.00 4.24 11.20
CA TYR A 188 -6.25 5.43 12.01
C TYR A 188 -7.74 5.66 12.30
N PHE A 189 -8.60 5.55 11.29
CA PHE A 189 -10.05 5.65 11.42
C PHE A 189 -10.62 4.57 12.33
N LEU A 190 -10.21 3.33 12.14
CA LEU A 190 -10.66 2.23 12.99
C LEU A 190 -10.24 2.44 14.45
N TYR A 191 -9.00 2.88 14.69
CA TYR A 191 -8.53 3.21 16.03
C TYR A 191 -9.39 4.30 16.70
N ASN A 192 -9.67 5.38 15.96
CA ASN A 192 -10.51 6.48 16.46
C ASN A 192 -11.96 6.04 16.68
N TYR A 193 -12.47 5.17 15.82
CA TYR A 193 -13.80 4.60 15.94
C TYR A 193 -13.94 3.75 17.20
N ILE A 194 -13.00 2.84 17.46
CA ILE A 194 -13.00 1.97 18.64
C ILE A 194 -13.02 2.79 19.93
N LYS A 195 -12.32 3.93 19.99
CA LYS A 195 -12.31 4.80 21.17
C LYS A 195 -13.64 5.47 21.48
N LYS A 196 -14.36 5.93 20.44
CA LYS A 196 -15.59 6.70 20.57
C LYS A 196 -16.53 6.34 19.40
N PRO A 197 -17.18 5.17 19.47
CA PRO A 197 -18.00 4.67 18.38
C PRO A 197 -19.25 5.55 18.20
N SER A 198 -19.55 5.90 16.95
CA SER A 198 -20.83 6.53 16.59
C SER A 198 -21.20 6.20 15.14
N ILE A 199 -22.50 6.04 14.87
CA ILE A 199 -22.99 5.71 13.53
C ILE A 199 -22.59 6.76 12.47
N PRO A 200 -22.67 8.08 12.74
CA PRO A 200 -22.22 9.08 11.75
C PRO A 200 -20.74 8.94 11.39
N LYS A 201 -19.87 8.62 12.36
CA LYS A 201 -18.45 8.36 12.07
C LYS A 201 -18.26 7.10 11.25
N LEU A 202 -19.01 6.03 11.55
CA LEU A 202 -18.95 4.79 10.79
C LEU A 202 -19.34 5.04 9.33
N ILE A 203 -20.45 5.74 9.09
CA ILE A 203 -20.91 6.11 7.74
C ILE A 203 -19.82 6.88 7.01
N PHE A 204 -19.29 7.95 7.62
CA PHE A 204 -18.23 8.75 7.03
C PHE A 204 -16.98 7.92 6.72
N TYR A 205 -16.49 7.12 7.66
CA TYR A 205 -15.32 6.25 7.43
C TYR A 205 -15.57 5.21 6.35
N SER A 206 -16.77 4.63 6.30
CA SER A 206 -17.17 3.67 5.27
C SER A 206 -17.16 4.31 3.87
N LEU A 207 -17.70 5.51 3.73
CA LEU A 207 -17.67 6.26 2.46
C LEU A 207 -16.24 6.57 2.02
N VAL A 208 -15.38 7.03 2.93
CA VAL A 208 -13.97 7.31 2.60
C VAL A 208 -13.24 6.04 2.16
N ILE A 209 -13.46 4.91 2.84
CA ILE A 209 -12.89 3.61 2.43
C ILE A 209 -13.43 3.19 1.06
N GLY A 210 -14.72 3.38 0.80
CA GLY A 210 -15.33 3.11 -0.50
C GLY A 210 -14.72 3.94 -1.63
N VAL A 211 -14.44 5.23 -1.39
CA VAL A 211 -13.72 6.07 -2.35
C VAL A 211 -12.32 5.51 -2.60
N LEU A 212 -11.58 5.13 -1.55
CA LEU A 212 -10.24 4.56 -1.70
C LEU A 212 -10.22 3.24 -2.50
N MET A 213 -11.31 2.45 -2.44
CA MET A 213 -11.45 1.25 -3.26
C MET A 213 -11.55 1.52 -4.76
N LEU A 214 -11.93 2.74 -5.17
CA LEU A 214 -11.83 3.19 -6.57
C LEU A 214 -10.38 3.36 -7.03
N GLY A 215 -9.42 3.41 -6.10
CA GLY A 215 -8.00 3.45 -6.43
C GLY A 215 -7.43 2.09 -6.73
N LYS A 216 -7.74 1.11 -5.87
CA LYS A 216 -7.42 -0.30 -6.04
C LYS A 216 -8.26 -1.07 -5.04
N MET A 217 -8.87 -2.17 -5.48
CA MET A 217 -9.87 -2.88 -4.69
C MET A 217 -9.21 -3.72 -3.58
N PHE A 218 -9.03 -3.14 -2.39
CA PHE A 218 -8.53 -3.87 -1.22
C PHE A 218 -9.66 -4.51 -0.42
N PHE A 219 -10.31 -5.53 -0.99
CA PHE A 219 -11.35 -6.30 -0.30
C PHE A 219 -10.87 -6.87 1.05
N ALA A 220 -9.56 -7.11 1.19
CA ALA A 220 -8.91 -7.51 2.44
C ALA A 220 -9.25 -6.60 3.63
N ILE A 221 -9.24 -5.29 3.43
CA ILE A 221 -9.50 -4.30 4.49
C ILE A 221 -10.98 -4.32 4.88
N SER A 222 -11.87 -4.34 3.89
CA SER A 222 -13.31 -4.41 4.12
C SER A 222 -13.70 -5.71 4.83
N PHE A 223 -13.19 -6.85 4.35
CA PHE A 223 -13.42 -8.15 4.98
C PHE A 223 -12.90 -8.18 6.42
N PHE A 224 -11.73 -7.59 6.68
CA PHE A 224 -11.20 -7.48 8.02
C PHE A 224 -12.11 -6.69 8.98
N ILE A 225 -12.65 -5.55 8.53
CA ILE A 225 -13.58 -4.75 9.34
C ILE A 225 -14.85 -5.56 9.67
N LEU A 226 -15.33 -6.37 8.72
CA LEU A 226 -16.47 -7.26 8.94
C LEU A 226 -16.17 -8.37 9.96
N LEU A 227 -14.99 -9.01 9.85
CA LEU A 227 -14.56 -10.00 10.84
C LEU A 227 -14.46 -9.38 12.24
N LEU A 228 -13.96 -8.15 12.36
CA LEU A 228 -13.95 -7.43 13.64
C LEU A 228 -15.35 -7.17 14.18
N ALA A 229 -16.27 -6.75 13.31
CA ALA A 229 -17.66 -6.53 13.69
C ALA A 229 -18.30 -7.81 14.22
N ILE A 230 -18.07 -8.95 13.55
CA ILE A 230 -18.53 -10.27 14.00
C ILE A 230 -17.88 -10.66 15.34
N TYR A 231 -16.55 -10.57 15.43
CA TYR A 231 -15.79 -10.95 16.63
C TYR A 231 -16.25 -10.17 17.89
N PHE A 232 -16.47 -8.86 17.74
CA PHE A 232 -16.95 -8.02 18.83
C PHE A 232 -18.48 -8.00 18.97
N LYS A 233 -19.21 -8.84 18.22
CA LYS A 233 -20.69 -8.92 18.22
C LYS A 233 -21.38 -7.58 17.89
N ARG A 234 -20.74 -6.75 17.06
CA ARG A 234 -21.20 -5.44 16.58
C ARG A 234 -21.86 -5.57 15.20
N TYR A 235 -22.85 -6.44 15.09
CA TYR A 235 -23.44 -6.84 13.81
C TYR A 235 -24.10 -5.69 13.06
N LYS A 236 -24.80 -4.78 13.77
CA LYS A 236 -25.44 -3.61 13.17
C LYS A 236 -24.42 -2.73 12.46
N GLU A 237 -23.27 -2.50 13.09
CA GLU A 237 -22.18 -1.73 12.51
C GLU A 237 -21.52 -2.45 11.34
N GLY A 238 -21.35 -3.78 11.43
CA GLY A 238 -20.88 -4.59 10.30
C GLY A 238 -21.78 -4.48 9.07
N ILE A 239 -23.11 -4.52 9.26
CA ILE A 239 -24.10 -4.36 8.17
C ILE A 239 -24.01 -2.95 7.58
N ILE A 240 -24.02 -1.91 8.41
CA ILE A 240 -23.92 -0.52 7.95
C ILE A 240 -22.63 -0.30 7.15
N PHE A 241 -21.50 -0.78 7.67
CA PHE A 241 -20.22 -0.72 6.95
C PHE A 241 -20.34 -1.44 5.60
N SER A 242 -20.85 -2.67 5.57
CA SER A 242 -21.01 -3.48 4.35
C SER A 242 -21.78 -2.76 3.25
N ILE A 243 -22.85 -2.06 3.59
CA ILE A 243 -23.69 -1.35 2.62
C ILE A 243 -23.03 -0.04 2.22
N VAL A 244 -22.63 0.78 3.19
CA VAL A 244 -22.19 2.16 2.93
C VAL A 244 -20.85 2.22 2.18
N HIS A 245 -19.92 1.31 2.45
CA HIS A 245 -18.61 1.34 1.78
C HIS A 245 -18.70 0.97 0.28
N LEU A 246 -19.78 0.34 -0.17
CA LEU A 246 -20.00 0.01 -1.58
C LEU A 246 -20.63 1.17 -2.36
N ILE A 247 -21.21 2.17 -1.69
CA ILE A 247 -21.90 3.29 -2.34
C ILE A 247 -20.99 4.03 -3.35
N PRO A 248 -19.74 4.43 -3.02
CA PRO A 248 -18.89 5.12 -3.98
C PRO A 248 -18.58 4.28 -5.22
N LEU A 249 -18.35 2.98 -5.04
CA LEU A 249 -18.12 2.05 -6.16
C LEU A 249 -19.36 1.92 -7.04
N ALA A 250 -20.54 1.80 -6.43
CA ALA A 250 -21.80 1.71 -7.15
C ALA A 250 -22.10 3.00 -7.94
N LEU A 251 -21.90 4.16 -7.32
CA LEU A 251 -22.08 5.45 -8.00
C LEU A 251 -21.10 5.62 -9.17
N TRP A 252 -19.84 5.23 -8.98
CA TRP A 252 -18.86 5.24 -10.07
C TRP A 252 -19.25 4.31 -11.21
N TYR A 253 -19.62 3.06 -10.90
CA TYR A 253 -20.10 2.10 -11.89
C TYR A 253 -21.30 2.64 -12.68
N LEU A 254 -22.30 3.19 -12.00
CA LEU A 254 -23.48 3.77 -12.64
C LEU A 254 -23.11 4.98 -13.49
N TRP A 255 -22.20 5.83 -13.03
CA TRP A 255 -21.73 6.97 -13.81
C TRP A 255 -21.06 6.52 -15.11
N VAL A 256 -20.11 5.58 -15.04
CA VAL A 256 -19.38 5.09 -16.21
C VAL A 256 -20.31 4.39 -17.21
N THR A 257 -21.22 3.55 -16.73
CA THR A 257 -22.11 2.75 -17.60
C THR A 257 -23.30 3.53 -18.14
N GLN A 258 -23.90 4.42 -17.34
CA GLN A 258 -25.14 5.12 -17.72
C GLN A 258 -24.86 6.51 -18.32
N VAL A 259 -23.88 7.24 -17.79
CA VAL A 259 -23.56 8.60 -18.26
C VAL A 259 -22.52 8.54 -19.37
N TRP A 260 -21.39 7.87 -19.14
CA TRP A 260 -20.32 7.78 -20.14
C TRP A 260 -20.55 6.70 -21.19
N LYS A 261 -21.49 5.76 -20.94
CA LYS A 261 -21.80 4.64 -21.84
C LYS A 261 -20.58 3.78 -22.19
N ILE A 262 -19.65 3.66 -21.26
CA ILE A 262 -18.44 2.84 -21.42
C ILE A 262 -18.69 1.46 -20.81
N ASN A 263 -18.20 0.41 -21.49
CA ASN A 263 -18.18 -0.93 -20.93
C ASN A 263 -17.22 -0.97 -19.73
N TYR A 264 -17.79 -1.11 -18.53
CA TYR A 264 -17.01 -1.13 -17.30
C TYR A 264 -16.39 -2.50 -17.08
N HIS A 265 -15.06 -2.54 -17.15
CA HIS A 265 -14.23 -3.71 -16.86
C HIS A 265 -13.39 -3.45 -15.63
N VAL A 266 -13.43 -4.37 -14.67
CA VAL A 266 -12.54 -4.33 -13.51
C VAL A 266 -11.57 -5.48 -13.66
N MET A 267 -10.30 -5.16 -13.86
CA MET A 267 -9.24 -6.15 -14.06
C MET A 267 -9.19 -7.16 -12.90
N GLU A 268 -9.38 -6.71 -11.67
CA GLU A 268 -9.45 -7.57 -10.49
C GLU A 268 -10.65 -8.53 -10.50
N ILE A 269 -11.77 -8.11 -11.09
CA ILE A 269 -12.97 -8.94 -11.25
C ILE A 269 -12.75 -9.91 -12.42
N ASP A 270 -12.31 -9.41 -13.58
CA ASP A 270 -12.17 -10.19 -14.80
C ASP A 270 -11.01 -11.21 -14.75
N TYR A 271 -9.85 -10.84 -14.18
CA TYR A 271 -8.68 -11.73 -14.09
C TYR A 271 -8.65 -12.59 -12.82
N TRP A 272 -9.11 -12.06 -11.69
CA TRP A 272 -9.04 -12.78 -10.41
C TRP A 272 -10.37 -13.39 -9.99
N GLN A 273 -11.43 -13.22 -10.79
CA GLN A 273 -12.80 -13.63 -10.49
C GLN A 273 -13.30 -13.14 -9.11
N MET A 274 -12.70 -12.07 -8.58
CA MET A 274 -13.06 -11.52 -7.27
C MET A 274 -14.40 -10.80 -7.37
N GLY A 275 -15.44 -11.31 -6.71
CA GLY A 275 -16.74 -10.64 -6.67
C GLY A 275 -17.53 -10.69 -7.98
N VAL A 276 -17.02 -11.32 -9.04
CA VAL A 276 -17.75 -11.65 -10.29
C VAL A 276 -19.09 -12.30 -9.95
N TRP A 277 -19.08 -13.25 -9.02
CA TRP A 277 -20.29 -13.92 -8.55
C TRP A 277 -21.35 -12.94 -8.01
N VAL A 278 -20.98 -11.86 -7.32
CA VAL A 278 -21.97 -10.90 -6.79
C VAL A 278 -22.75 -10.24 -7.92
N PHE A 279 -22.11 -9.95 -9.05
CA PHE A 279 -22.74 -9.31 -10.20
C PHE A 279 -23.37 -10.33 -11.17
N ASP A 280 -22.76 -11.51 -11.32
CA ASP A 280 -23.20 -12.57 -12.24
C ASP A 280 -24.29 -13.47 -11.65
N ILE A 281 -24.47 -13.53 -10.33
CA ILE A 281 -25.61 -14.21 -9.68
C ILE A 281 -26.95 -13.66 -10.19
N PHE A 282 -26.99 -12.37 -10.52
CA PHE A 282 -28.20 -11.72 -11.01
C PHE A 282 -28.32 -11.71 -12.53
N ARG A 283 -27.27 -12.12 -13.26
CA ARG A 283 -27.19 -12.04 -14.73
C ARG A 283 -27.30 -13.39 -15.42
N LEU A 284 -26.87 -14.48 -14.77
CA LEU A 284 -26.75 -15.81 -15.37
C LEU A 284 -27.81 -16.79 -14.83
N PRO A 285 -28.16 -17.85 -15.60
CA PRO A 285 -28.94 -18.96 -15.07
C PRO A 285 -28.24 -19.60 -13.87
N TRP A 286 -29.00 -20.05 -12.87
CA TRP A 286 -28.47 -20.57 -11.59
C TRP A 286 -27.36 -21.62 -11.73
N GLN A 287 -27.43 -22.48 -12.75
CA GLN A 287 -26.42 -23.50 -13.03
C GLN A 287 -25.07 -22.91 -13.47
N GLU A 288 -25.10 -21.85 -14.29
CA GLU A 288 -23.91 -21.11 -14.71
C GLU A 288 -23.36 -20.28 -13.55
N THR A 289 -24.23 -19.66 -12.75
CA THR A 289 -23.88 -18.97 -11.52
C THR A 289 -23.14 -19.88 -10.52
N ALA A 290 -23.63 -21.11 -10.32
CA ALA A 290 -22.98 -22.08 -9.43
C ALA A 290 -21.58 -22.48 -9.94
N LYS A 291 -21.41 -22.65 -11.26
CA LYS A 291 -20.09 -22.90 -11.87
C LYS A 291 -19.15 -21.72 -11.70
N VAL A 292 -19.62 -20.50 -11.94
CA VAL A 292 -18.83 -19.26 -11.72
C VAL A 292 -18.43 -19.14 -10.25
N PHE A 293 -19.35 -19.41 -9.33
CA PHE A 293 -19.07 -19.40 -7.89
C PHE A 293 -17.99 -20.43 -7.53
N LEU A 294 -18.13 -21.69 -7.94
CA LEU A 294 -17.15 -22.76 -7.66
C LEU A 294 -15.77 -22.47 -8.27
N ARG A 295 -15.71 -21.89 -9.47
CA ARG A 295 -14.45 -21.45 -10.10
C ARG A 295 -13.82 -20.27 -9.37
N ALA A 296 -14.62 -19.39 -8.78
CA ALA A 296 -14.13 -18.27 -7.99
C ALA A 296 -13.62 -18.68 -6.59
N VAL A 297 -14.03 -19.84 -6.05
CA VAL A 297 -13.63 -20.28 -4.69
C VAL A 297 -12.11 -20.36 -4.51
N PRO A 298 -11.31 -21.02 -5.36
CA PRO A 298 -9.86 -21.07 -5.18
C PRO A 298 -9.21 -19.67 -5.20
N TYR A 299 -9.63 -18.80 -6.11
CA TYR A 299 -9.14 -17.42 -6.17
C TYR A 299 -9.55 -16.63 -4.94
N PHE A 300 -10.79 -16.77 -4.48
CA PHE A 300 -11.27 -16.19 -3.24
C PHE A 300 -10.50 -16.71 -2.03
N THR A 301 -10.14 -18.00 -1.99
CA THR A 301 -9.39 -18.64 -0.89
C THR A 301 -7.94 -18.16 -0.87
N THR A 302 -7.30 -18.08 -2.03
CA THR A 302 -5.96 -17.47 -2.20
C THR A 302 -5.97 -16.00 -1.80
N SER A 303 -7.00 -15.27 -2.21
CA SER A 303 -7.23 -13.88 -1.81
C SER A 303 -7.50 -13.76 -0.32
N LEU A 304 -8.23 -14.70 0.27
CA LEU A 304 -8.45 -14.84 1.70
C LEU A 304 -7.14 -15.11 2.42
N PHE A 305 -6.24 -15.93 1.88
CA PHE A 305 -4.89 -16.17 2.40
C PHE A 305 -4.04 -14.90 2.35
N TYR A 306 -4.02 -14.19 1.21
CA TYR A 306 -3.36 -12.88 1.08
C TYR A 306 -3.98 -11.82 2.01
N SER A 307 -5.30 -11.85 2.18
CA SER A 307 -6.05 -11.02 3.13
C SER A 307 -5.88 -11.47 4.58
N PHE A 308 -5.58 -12.75 4.83
CA PHE A 308 -5.31 -13.33 6.14
C PHE A 308 -3.98 -12.83 6.69
N PHE A 309 -3.02 -12.48 5.81
CA PHE A 309 -1.85 -11.69 6.20
C PHE A 309 -2.22 -10.27 6.66
N CYS A 310 -3.40 -9.74 6.32
CA CYS A 310 -3.89 -8.43 6.76
C CYS A 310 -4.66 -8.47 8.09
N ILE A 311 -5.32 -9.58 8.42
CA ILE A 311 -6.04 -9.78 9.69
C ILE A 311 -5.17 -9.53 10.94
N PRO A 312 -3.85 -9.83 10.94
CA PRO A 312 -2.95 -9.44 11.99
C PRO A 312 -2.82 -7.94 12.20
N ILE A 313 -3.12 -7.03 11.28
CA ILE A 313 -2.61 -5.65 11.39
C ILE A 313 -3.17 -4.89 12.61
N ILE A 314 -4.48 -4.96 12.86
CA ILE A 314 -5.10 -4.27 14.01
C ILE A 314 -5.14 -5.15 15.25
N PHE A 315 -5.31 -6.47 15.12
CA PHE A 315 -5.19 -7.40 16.25
C PHE A 315 -3.76 -7.49 16.77
N SER A 316 -2.75 -7.31 15.94
CA SER A 316 -1.37 -7.16 16.39
C SER A 316 -1.15 -5.76 16.94
N LEU A 317 -1.70 -4.66 16.42
CA LEU A 317 -1.49 -3.34 17.05
C LEU A 317 -2.06 -3.27 18.49
N ILE A 318 -3.28 -3.80 18.69
CA ILE A 318 -3.95 -3.84 20.00
C ILE A 318 -3.43 -5.02 20.85
N GLY A 319 -3.23 -6.18 20.21
CA GLY A 319 -2.68 -7.38 20.82
C GLY A 319 -1.22 -7.24 21.19
N LEU A 320 -0.34 -6.67 20.37
CA LEU A 320 1.05 -6.33 20.70
C LEU A 320 1.07 -5.52 21.97
N LYS A 321 0.32 -4.42 22.09
CA LYS A 321 0.29 -3.65 23.33
C LYS A 321 -0.01 -4.51 24.57
N ARG A 322 -0.93 -5.48 24.44
CA ARG A 322 -1.33 -6.42 25.52
C ARG A 322 -0.47 -7.68 25.67
N ILE A 323 0.23 -8.12 24.63
CA ILE A 323 1.03 -9.35 24.56
C ILE A 323 2.49 -9.02 24.85
N VAL A 324 3.01 -7.90 24.34
CA VAL A 324 4.32 -7.32 24.71
C VAL A 324 4.42 -7.14 26.23
N SER A 325 3.30 -6.82 26.89
CA SER A 325 3.24 -6.70 28.35
C SER A 325 3.16 -8.03 29.09
N LYS A 326 2.81 -9.14 28.42
CA LYS A 326 2.58 -10.45 29.06
C LYS A 326 3.59 -11.55 28.70
N SER A 327 4.19 -11.57 27.51
CA SER A 327 5.12 -12.65 27.08
C SER A 327 6.40 -12.10 26.46
N LYS A 328 7.54 -12.44 27.05
CA LYS A 328 8.88 -12.05 26.56
C LYS A 328 9.24 -12.74 25.23
N ASN A 329 8.81 -14.00 25.03
CA ASN A 329 9.24 -14.81 23.87
C ASN A 329 8.58 -14.38 22.55
N ILE A 330 7.28 -14.08 22.57
CA ILE A 330 6.55 -13.58 21.39
C ILE A 330 7.13 -12.25 20.89
N PHE A 331 7.68 -11.46 21.82
CA PHE A 331 8.32 -10.20 21.51
C PHE A 331 9.68 -10.36 20.81
N TYR A 332 10.55 -11.24 21.31
CA TYR A 332 11.85 -11.49 20.69
C TYR A 332 11.71 -12.13 19.30
N PHE A 333 10.83 -13.12 19.19
CA PHE A 333 10.52 -13.76 17.92
C PHE A 333 9.89 -12.76 16.93
N GLY A 334 8.92 -11.95 17.37
CA GLY A 334 8.30 -10.92 16.53
C GLY A 334 9.28 -9.87 16.02
N SER A 335 10.28 -9.50 16.84
CA SER A 335 11.33 -8.56 16.43
C SER A 335 12.24 -9.14 15.35
N ILE A 336 12.73 -10.37 15.55
CA ILE A 336 13.59 -11.09 14.59
C ILE A 336 12.82 -11.38 13.29
N ALA A 337 11.57 -11.85 13.41
CA ALA A 337 10.69 -12.08 12.28
C ALA A 337 10.41 -10.79 11.51
N SER A 338 10.21 -9.66 12.18
CA SER A 338 10.04 -8.35 11.51
C SER A 338 11.30 -7.91 10.75
N PHE A 339 12.49 -8.13 11.30
CA PHE A 339 13.74 -7.88 10.56
C PHE A 339 13.89 -8.79 9.35
N PHE A 340 13.56 -10.08 9.49
CA PHE A 340 13.56 -11.02 8.38
C PHE A 340 12.52 -10.65 7.32
N LEU A 341 11.32 -10.23 7.74
CA LEU A 341 10.25 -9.75 6.86
C LEU A 341 10.67 -8.48 6.10
N LEU A 342 11.31 -7.53 6.80
CA LEU A 342 11.85 -6.30 6.20
C LEU A 342 12.96 -6.58 5.19
N GLY A 343 13.87 -7.50 5.51
CA GLY A 343 15.04 -7.82 4.67
C GLY A 343 14.72 -8.70 3.47
N PHE A 344 13.98 -9.79 3.67
CA PHE A 344 13.74 -10.82 2.65
C PHE A 344 12.37 -10.67 1.97
N LEU A 345 11.27 -10.52 2.73
CA LEU A 345 9.92 -10.58 2.16
C LEU A 345 9.49 -9.30 1.44
N ILE A 346 9.87 -8.12 1.95
CA ILE A 346 9.65 -6.83 1.25
C ILE A 346 10.40 -6.81 -0.07
N ASN A 347 11.64 -7.31 -0.08
CA ASN A 347 12.49 -7.23 -1.25
C ASN A 347 12.19 -8.33 -2.28
N LEU A 348 11.90 -9.58 -1.90
CA LEU A 348 11.90 -10.71 -2.85
C LEU A 348 10.52 -11.24 -3.29
N TYR A 349 9.53 -11.31 -2.40
CA TYR A 349 8.35 -12.18 -2.63
C TYR A 349 6.99 -11.49 -2.53
N ALA A 350 6.86 -10.39 -1.79
CA ALA A 350 5.56 -9.82 -1.45
C ALA A 350 5.42 -8.31 -1.73
N TYR A 351 6.34 -7.71 -2.49
CA TYR A 351 6.40 -6.25 -2.72
C TYR A 351 5.01 -5.60 -2.92
N ARG A 352 4.13 -6.22 -3.71
CA ARG A 352 2.77 -5.74 -4.01
C ARG A 352 1.77 -5.74 -2.86
N HIS A 353 2.05 -6.42 -1.74
CA HIS A 353 1.14 -6.55 -0.59
C HIS A 353 1.80 -6.27 0.76
N THR A 354 3.14 -6.16 0.83
CA THR A 354 3.82 -5.99 2.13
C THR A 354 3.47 -4.68 2.83
N PHE A 355 2.99 -3.67 2.10
CA PHE A 355 2.53 -2.41 2.68
C PHE A 355 1.42 -2.60 3.72
N LEU A 356 0.63 -3.67 3.59
CA LEU A 356 -0.40 -4.05 4.56
C LEU A 356 0.24 -4.31 5.93
N LEU A 357 1.42 -4.91 5.98
CA LEU A 357 2.09 -5.30 7.23
C LEU A 357 2.84 -4.14 7.91
N PHE A 358 2.98 -2.97 7.27
CA PHE A 358 3.74 -1.84 7.81
C PHE A 358 3.33 -1.39 9.22
N PRO A 359 2.03 -1.31 9.57
CA PRO A 359 1.62 -0.95 10.92
C PRO A 359 2.01 -1.97 11.99
N VAL A 360 2.47 -3.16 11.61
CA VAL A 360 2.94 -4.20 12.53
C VAL A 360 4.46 -4.26 12.55
N ILE A 361 5.06 -4.38 11.37
CA ILE A 361 6.48 -4.68 11.19
C ILE A 361 7.35 -3.57 11.77
N TYR A 362 7.05 -2.31 11.46
CA TYR A 362 7.89 -1.20 11.93
C TYR A 362 7.86 -1.01 13.44
N PRO A 363 6.70 -0.89 14.12
CA PRO A 363 6.70 -0.72 15.58
C PRO A 363 7.27 -1.94 16.31
N THR A 364 7.07 -3.17 15.81
CA THR A 364 7.68 -4.36 16.42
C THR A 364 9.19 -4.38 16.26
N ALA A 365 9.72 -4.01 15.09
CA ALA A 365 11.16 -3.88 14.88
C ALA A 365 11.77 -2.86 15.85
N ILE A 366 11.16 -1.67 15.99
CA ILE A 366 11.65 -0.62 16.89
C ILE A 366 11.62 -1.05 18.36
N LEU A 367 10.54 -1.68 18.79
CA LEU A 367 10.43 -2.23 20.15
C LEU A 367 11.48 -3.32 20.41
N GLY A 368 11.76 -4.16 19.42
CA GLY A 368 12.83 -5.15 19.44
C GLY A 368 14.21 -4.55 19.64
N ILE A 369 14.56 -3.56 18.81
CA ILE A 369 15.83 -2.82 18.89
C ILE A 369 15.98 -2.21 20.28
N GLU A 370 14.93 -1.60 20.83
CA GLU A 370 14.97 -0.97 22.16
C GLU A 370 15.38 -1.95 23.27
N ARG A 371 14.82 -3.16 23.28
CA ARG A 371 15.18 -4.17 24.28
C ARG A 371 16.60 -4.70 24.11
N VAL A 372 17.04 -4.95 22.88
CA VAL A 372 18.42 -5.39 22.64
C VAL A 372 19.39 -4.30 23.07
N ALA A 373 19.10 -3.03 22.75
CA ALA A 373 19.86 -1.88 23.22
C ALA A 373 19.90 -1.83 24.75
N ASP A 374 18.77 -2.01 25.44
CA ASP A 374 18.70 -2.03 26.91
C ASP A 374 19.51 -3.17 27.53
N LEU A 375 19.56 -4.35 26.90
CA LEU A 375 20.41 -5.46 27.32
C LEU A 375 21.90 -5.11 27.18
N LEU A 376 22.30 -4.53 26.05
CA LEU A 376 23.66 -4.06 25.81
C LEU A 376 24.06 -2.92 26.75
N ARG A 377 23.12 -2.04 27.12
CA ARG A 377 23.33 -0.96 28.09
C ARG A 377 23.78 -1.50 29.45
N LYS A 378 23.28 -2.67 29.86
CA LYS A 378 23.68 -3.31 31.13
C LYS A 378 25.15 -3.74 31.13
N GLN A 379 25.73 -3.99 29.96
CA GLN A 379 27.15 -4.30 29.82
C GLN A 379 28.00 -3.03 29.78
N ARG A 380 27.66 -2.09 28.89
CA ARG A 380 28.30 -0.77 28.81
C ARG A 380 27.30 0.30 28.35
N SER A 381 27.29 1.45 29.03
CA SER A 381 26.32 2.53 28.76
C SER A 381 26.39 3.08 27.33
N TRP A 382 27.59 3.16 26.73
CA TRP A 382 27.80 3.66 25.38
C TRP A 382 27.40 2.67 24.26
N PHE A 383 27.19 1.39 24.57
CA PHE A 383 26.65 0.43 23.60
C PHE A 383 25.20 0.74 23.21
N TYR A 384 24.43 1.38 24.11
CA TYR A 384 23.05 1.74 23.83
C TYR A 384 22.91 2.68 22.61
N PRO A 385 23.51 3.89 22.60
CA PRO A 385 23.42 4.78 21.45
C PRO A 385 24.09 4.20 20.20
N LEU A 386 25.22 3.49 20.35
CA LEU A 386 25.92 2.89 19.22
C LEU A 386 25.08 1.83 18.51
N PHE A 387 24.46 0.91 19.27
CA PHE A 387 23.59 -0.12 18.71
C PHE A 387 22.38 0.48 18.00
N TRP A 388 21.79 1.56 18.54
CA TRP A 388 20.71 2.28 17.86
C TRP A 388 21.13 2.85 16.51
N ILE A 389 22.28 3.53 16.46
CA ILE A 389 22.82 4.12 15.23
C ILE A 389 23.10 3.01 14.21
N LEU A 390 23.77 1.93 14.64
CA LEU A 390 24.09 0.80 13.76
C LEU A 390 22.83 0.09 13.27
N ALA A 391 21.86 -0.21 14.14
CA ALA A 391 20.66 -0.93 13.77
C ALA A 391 19.80 -0.12 12.79
N ILE A 392 19.55 1.17 13.07
CA ILE A 392 18.78 2.02 12.17
C ILE A 392 19.54 2.26 10.87
N GLY A 393 20.84 2.58 10.95
CA GLY A 393 21.69 2.77 9.78
C GLY A 393 21.72 1.55 8.88
N LEU A 394 21.83 0.35 9.46
CA LEU A 394 21.78 -0.91 8.73
C LEU A 394 20.41 -1.16 8.10
N ILE A 395 19.30 -0.88 8.80
CA ILE A 395 17.95 -1.02 8.21
C ILE A 395 17.78 -0.07 7.03
N ILE A 396 18.17 1.20 7.18
CA ILE A 396 18.10 2.19 6.10
C ILE A 396 18.97 1.73 4.94
N LEU A 397 20.22 1.33 5.20
CA LEU A 397 21.14 0.87 4.17
C LEU A 397 20.59 -0.37 3.45
N ILE A 398 20.20 -1.42 4.16
CA ILE A 398 19.58 -2.63 3.59
C ILE A 398 18.29 -2.28 2.83
N SER A 399 17.49 -1.34 3.32
CA SER A 399 16.24 -0.94 2.68
C SER A 399 16.44 -0.16 1.38
N ASN A 400 17.61 0.44 1.19
CA ASN A 400 17.96 1.21 -0.01
C ASN A 400 19.02 0.50 -0.87
N VAL A 401 19.61 -0.59 -0.37
CA VAL A 401 20.48 -1.46 -1.17
C VAL A 401 19.63 -2.24 -2.14
N ASN A 402 19.95 -2.00 -3.41
CA ASN A 402 19.48 -2.72 -4.54
C ASN A 402 20.06 -4.17 -4.50
N PHE A 403 19.39 -5.07 -3.77
CA PHE A 403 19.83 -6.46 -3.61
C PHE A 403 19.81 -7.29 -4.90
N TYR A 404 18.89 -7.04 -5.82
CA TYR A 404 18.85 -7.76 -7.10
C TYR A 404 20.02 -7.39 -8.02
N LYS A 405 20.57 -6.16 -7.99
CA LYS A 405 21.79 -5.80 -8.74
C LYS A 405 23.01 -6.39 -8.06
N VAL A 406 23.03 -6.40 -6.72
CA VAL A 406 24.11 -7.04 -5.95
C VAL A 406 24.15 -8.55 -6.19
N PHE A 407 23.01 -9.20 -6.30
CA PHE A 407 22.91 -10.66 -6.50
C PHE A 407 22.63 -11.09 -7.94
N ASN A 408 22.63 -10.15 -8.89
CA ASN A 408 22.35 -10.39 -10.31
C ASN A 408 21.08 -11.24 -10.55
N PHE A 409 20.02 -10.98 -9.79
CA PHE A 409 18.71 -11.61 -9.99
C PHE A 409 18.01 -10.97 -11.19
N ASP A 410 18.58 -11.18 -12.38
CA ASP A 410 17.83 -10.98 -13.60
C ASP A 410 16.73 -12.06 -13.64
N TYR A 411 15.49 -11.66 -13.96
CA TYR A 411 14.43 -12.53 -14.46
C TYR A 411 13.50 -13.31 -13.49
N PHE A 412 13.82 -13.54 -12.21
CA PHE A 412 13.04 -14.54 -11.43
C PHE A 412 11.64 -14.10 -10.93
N SER A 413 11.26 -12.82 -10.98
CA SER A 413 10.06 -12.32 -10.27
C SER A 413 8.87 -11.87 -11.13
N ILE A 414 9.00 -11.75 -12.45
CA ILE A 414 7.92 -11.15 -13.27
C ILE A 414 7.24 -12.18 -14.19
N VAL A 415 7.96 -13.16 -14.73
CA VAL A 415 7.40 -14.07 -15.77
C VAL A 415 6.79 -15.36 -15.19
N HIS A 416 7.24 -15.87 -14.05
CA HIS A 416 6.72 -17.13 -13.50
C HIS A 416 5.50 -16.99 -12.56
N TRP A 417 5.05 -15.78 -12.26
CA TRP A 417 3.96 -15.56 -11.29
C TRP A 417 2.55 -15.54 -11.90
N SER A 418 2.42 -15.36 -13.22
CA SER A 418 1.17 -15.63 -13.95
C SER A 418 0.85 -17.13 -14.07
N HIS A 419 1.81 -17.99 -13.71
CA HIS A 419 1.73 -19.44 -13.80
C HIS A 419 2.22 -20.11 -12.51
N TRP A 420 1.77 -19.64 -11.34
CA TRP A 420 1.78 -20.57 -10.21
C TRP A 420 0.81 -21.69 -10.55
N PRO A 421 1.29 -22.93 -10.80
CA PRO A 421 0.36 -24.03 -10.99
C PRO A 421 -0.47 -24.11 -9.73
N ILE A 422 -1.79 -24.17 -9.91
CA ILE A 422 -2.68 -24.72 -8.87
C ILE A 422 -1.94 -25.96 -8.33
N PRO A 423 -1.65 -26.06 -7.02
CA PRO A 423 -0.98 -27.22 -6.47
C PRO A 423 -1.66 -28.46 -7.06
N SER A 424 -0.92 -29.35 -7.72
CA SER A 424 -1.47 -30.50 -8.47
C SER A 424 -2.48 -31.33 -7.67
N PHE A 425 -2.39 -31.26 -6.34
CA PHE A 425 -3.38 -31.75 -5.39
C PHE A 425 -4.80 -31.17 -5.58
N LEU A 426 -4.96 -29.86 -5.75
CA LEU A 426 -6.24 -29.20 -6.01
C LEU A 426 -6.76 -29.55 -7.42
N GLU A 427 -5.88 -29.63 -8.41
CA GLU A 427 -6.27 -30.05 -9.77
C GLU A 427 -6.83 -31.48 -9.79
N ASN A 428 -6.23 -32.39 -9.00
CA ASN A 428 -6.71 -33.77 -8.84
C ASN A 428 -8.04 -33.85 -8.08
N ILE A 429 -8.26 -33.00 -7.07
CA ILE A 429 -9.56 -32.90 -6.39
C ILE A 429 -10.63 -32.44 -7.37
N PHE A 430 -10.35 -31.42 -8.18
CA PHE A 430 -11.32 -30.91 -9.17
C PHE A 430 -11.60 -31.91 -10.29
N LYS A 431 -10.59 -32.65 -10.78
CA LYS A 431 -10.79 -33.76 -11.73
C LYS A 431 -11.67 -34.87 -11.15
N SER A 432 -11.53 -35.17 -9.85
CA SER A 432 -12.40 -36.16 -9.19
C SER A 432 -13.85 -35.68 -9.01
N ILE A 433 -14.06 -34.37 -8.85
CA ILE A 433 -15.39 -33.77 -8.69
C ILE A 433 -16.08 -33.57 -10.05
N SER A 434 -15.33 -33.24 -11.11
CA SER A 434 -15.87 -33.07 -12.47
C SER A 434 -16.08 -34.39 -13.21
N GLY A 435 -15.54 -35.51 -12.71
CA GLY A 435 -15.70 -36.85 -13.30
C GLY A 435 -16.98 -37.58 -12.87
N HIS A 436 -17.81 -36.96 -12.02
CA HIS A 436 -19.02 -37.55 -11.46
C HIS A 436 -20.29 -36.70 -11.67
N TYR A 437 -20.34 -35.93 -12.76
CA TYR A 437 -21.57 -35.32 -13.29
C TYR A 437 -21.64 -35.42 -14.81
#